data_AF-A0A1G0PA60-F1
#
_entry.id   AF-A0A1G0PA60-F1
#
_cell.length_a   1.000
_cell.length_b   1.000
_cell.length_c   1.000
_cell.angle_alpha   90.00
_cell.angle_beta   90.00
_cell.angle_gamma   90.00
#
_symmetry.space_group_name_H-M   'P 1'
#
loop_
_entity.id
_entity.type
_entity.pdbx_description
1 polymer ?
#
loop_
_entity_poly.entity_id
_entity_poly.type
_entity_poly.pdbx_seq_one_letter_code
_entity_poly.pdbx_strand_id
1 'polypeptide(L)'
;MFFWGCKKKTDVEKAVITVKGSDTMVNLSQKWAEVYMQLNPNVSIQVTGGGSGTGVAALLNGTTHIANSSRELKDIEYEKAKSLGITPKVYNVALDGLAVIVHTDNKINELTLEQIKDIFTGKVTNWKQVGGDDIPITLYGRENSSGTYEFFKEHVLGKDENGKQRDYATSTQVLQGTAALGEAVARDTKGVAYGGVGYFAQRTDIKIIAVKKDKGSQAIFPAHNGKVNYNAIWNGDYSISRYLYCFTQDKPSKDVNDFFNFILSEEGQKLVLQMEYIPLPNKTN
;
A
#
# COMPACT_ATOMS: atom_id res chain seq x y z
N MET A 1 -61.31 17.79 -19.26
CA MET A 1 -60.46 17.25 -18.18
C MET A 1 -59.30 16.50 -18.81
N PHE A 2 -58.12 17.12 -18.89
CA PHE A 2 -56.89 16.44 -19.30
C PHE A 2 -56.18 15.99 -18.02
N PHE A 3 -56.12 14.67 -17.80
CA PHE A 3 -55.37 14.08 -16.70
C PHE A 3 -53.89 14.07 -17.07
N TRP A 4 -53.12 14.92 -16.41
CA TRP A 4 -51.67 14.93 -16.48
C TRP A 4 -51.13 13.76 -15.63
N GLY A 5 -50.74 12.69 -16.31
CA GLY A 5 -50.09 11.54 -15.67
C GLY A 5 -48.66 11.89 -15.25
N CYS A 6 -48.44 12.06 -13.95
CA CYS A 6 -47.12 12.12 -13.35
C CYS A 6 -46.44 10.75 -13.51
N LYS A 7 -45.44 10.64 -14.40
CA LYS A 7 -44.53 9.50 -14.43
C LYS A 7 -43.80 9.46 -13.08
N LYS A 8 -44.08 8.46 -12.25
CA LYS A 8 -43.22 8.09 -11.13
C LYS A 8 -41.81 7.85 -11.70
N LYS A 9 -40.83 8.67 -11.29
CA LYS A 9 -39.42 8.27 -11.38
C LYS A 9 -39.31 7.00 -10.55
N THR A 10 -39.07 5.86 -11.20
CA THR A 10 -38.58 4.68 -10.53
C THR A 10 -37.18 5.03 -10.05
N ASP A 11 -37.01 5.26 -8.75
CA ASP A 11 -35.68 5.28 -8.14
C ASP A 11 -35.08 3.90 -8.39
N VAL A 12 -34.11 3.85 -9.30
CA VAL A 12 -33.31 2.64 -9.52
C VAL A 12 -32.49 2.48 -8.26
N GLU A 13 -32.74 1.41 -7.50
CA GLU A 13 -31.94 1.07 -6.32
C GLU A 13 -30.48 0.94 -6.75
N LYS A 14 -29.61 1.78 -6.18
CA LYS A 14 -28.19 1.77 -6.53
C LYS A 14 -27.53 0.53 -5.94
N ALA A 15 -26.77 -0.19 -6.75
CA ALA A 15 -25.91 -1.25 -6.25
C ALA A 15 -24.84 -0.64 -5.33
N VAL A 16 -24.68 -1.16 -4.12
CA VAL A 16 -23.69 -0.68 -3.14
C VAL A 16 -22.52 -1.67 -3.09
N ILE A 17 -21.32 -1.18 -3.42
CA ILE A 17 -20.06 -1.92 -3.24
C ILE A 17 -19.32 -1.30 -2.08
N THR A 18 -18.79 -2.14 -1.19
CA THR A 18 -17.97 -1.69 -0.06
C THR A 18 -16.58 -2.27 -0.20
N VAL A 19 -15.59 -1.41 0.00
CA VAL A 19 -14.17 -1.73 -0.11
C VAL A 19 -13.50 -1.35 1.20
N LYS A 20 -12.73 -2.27 1.79
CA LYS A 20 -12.00 -2.02 3.04
C LYS A 20 -10.58 -2.56 3.01
N GLY A 21 -9.63 -1.87 3.64
CA GLY A 21 -8.35 -2.49 3.96
C GLY A 21 -7.16 -1.55 3.90
N SER A 22 -6.15 -1.91 3.10
CA SER A 22 -4.82 -1.29 3.12
C SER A 22 -4.86 0.22 2.94
N ASP A 23 -4.29 0.96 3.90
CA ASP A 23 -4.04 2.40 3.77
C ASP A 23 -2.94 2.74 2.77
N THR A 24 -2.25 1.74 2.23
CA THR A 24 -1.40 1.96 1.04
C THR A 24 -2.26 2.14 -0.20
N MET A 25 -3.48 1.63 -0.22
CA MET A 25 -4.33 1.63 -1.42
C MET A 25 -5.51 2.59 -1.32
N VAL A 26 -5.77 3.21 -0.15
CA VAL A 26 -7.01 3.96 0.07
C VAL A 26 -7.21 5.09 -0.95
N ASN A 27 -6.16 5.85 -1.28
CA ASN A 27 -6.24 6.92 -2.27
C ASN A 27 -6.48 6.38 -3.69
N LEU A 28 -5.78 5.30 -4.07
CA LEU A 28 -5.95 4.66 -5.38
C LEU A 28 -7.36 4.06 -5.52
N SER A 29 -7.83 3.36 -4.50
CA SER A 29 -9.18 2.77 -4.47
C SER A 29 -10.28 3.81 -4.50
N GLN A 30 -10.09 4.94 -3.81
CA GLN A 30 -11.00 6.09 -3.91
C GLN A 30 -11.01 6.65 -5.33
N LYS A 31 -9.85 6.73 -6.01
CA LYS A 31 -9.79 7.20 -7.40
C LYS A 31 -10.50 6.28 -8.37
N TRP A 32 -10.30 4.96 -8.24
CA TRP A 32 -11.06 3.98 -9.03
C TRP A 32 -12.56 4.09 -8.77
N ALA A 33 -12.97 4.20 -7.51
CA ALA A 33 -14.37 4.35 -7.12
C ALA A 33 -15.00 5.61 -7.73
N GLU A 34 -14.32 6.76 -7.63
CA GLU A 34 -14.76 8.04 -8.18
C GLU A 34 -15.03 7.93 -9.69
N VAL A 35 -14.04 7.48 -10.46
CA VAL A 35 -14.16 7.41 -11.93
C VAL A 35 -15.19 6.36 -12.33
N TYR A 36 -15.22 5.19 -11.68
CA TYR A 36 -16.21 4.16 -12.01
C TYR A 36 -17.65 4.63 -11.74
N MET A 37 -17.91 5.35 -10.64
CA MET A 37 -19.23 5.89 -10.33
C MET A 37 -19.67 6.99 -11.31
N GLN A 38 -18.73 7.75 -11.88
CA GLN A 38 -19.03 8.70 -12.96
C GLN A 38 -19.52 7.98 -14.23
N LEU A 39 -18.90 6.84 -14.57
CA LEU A 39 -19.27 6.01 -15.72
C LEU A 39 -20.53 5.16 -15.44
N ASN A 40 -20.81 4.85 -14.18
CA ASN A 40 -21.89 3.94 -13.76
C ASN A 40 -22.76 4.58 -12.65
N PRO A 41 -23.69 5.49 -12.99
CA PRO A 41 -24.42 6.30 -12.00
C PRO A 41 -25.36 5.50 -11.07
N ASN A 42 -25.64 4.25 -11.43
CA ASN A 42 -26.44 3.30 -10.65
C ASN A 42 -25.61 2.50 -9.62
N VAL A 43 -24.31 2.77 -9.51
CA VAL A 43 -23.42 2.13 -8.53
C VAL A 43 -22.95 3.16 -7.51
N SER A 44 -22.86 2.75 -6.25
CA SER A 44 -22.26 3.51 -5.16
C SER A 44 -21.13 2.68 -4.55
N ILE A 45 -19.91 3.23 -4.52
CA ILE A 45 -18.74 2.55 -3.99
C ILE A 45 -18.23 3.30 -2.76
N GLN A 46 -18.10 2.60 -1.64
CA GLN A 46 -17.60 3.15 -0.37
C GLN A 46 -16.24 2.54 -0.04
N VAL A 47 -15.22 3.38 0.13
CA VAL A 47 -13.83 2.96 0.36
C VAL A 47 -13.38 3.39 1.75
N THR A 48 -12.90 2.44 2.56
CA THR A 48 -12.40 2.69 3.92
C THR A 48 -11.03 2.04 4.13
N GLY A 49 -10.12 2.75 4.80
CA GLY A 49 -8.82 2.21 5.22
C GLY A 49 -8.88 1.30 6.46
N GLY A 50 -7.79 1.26 7.21
CA GLY A 50 -7.65 0.54 8.49
C GLY A 50 -6.68 -0.66 8.45
N GLY A 51 -5.99 -0.89 7.33
CA GLY A 51 -4.96 -1.91 7.17
C GLY A 51 -5.43 -3.20 6.47
N SER A 52 -4.49 -3.89 5.82
CA SER A 52 -4.74 -5.15 5.10
C SER A 52 -5.46 -6.19 5.94
N GLY A 53 -4.99 -6.43 7.17
CA GLY A 53 -5.59 -7.43 8.07
C GLY A 53 -7.04 -7.10 8.41
N THR A 54 -7.35 -5.82 8.59
CA THR A 54 -8.72 -5.34 8.85
C THR A 54 -9.63 -5.57 7.65
N GLY A 55 -9.13 -5.30 6.43
CA GLY A 55 -9.87 -5.56 5.19
C GLY A 55 -10.15 -7.05 4.99
N VAL A 56 -9.14 -7.90 5.15
CA VAL A 56 -9.27 -9.36 5.05
C VAL A 56 -10.26 -9.89 6.08
N ALA A 57 -10.15 -9.48 7.35
CA ALA A 57 -11.09 -9.87 8.38
C ALA A 57 -12.53 -9.44 8.05
N ALA A 58 -12.72 -8.23 7.52
CA ALA A 58 -14.02 -7.73 7.10
C ALA A 58 -14.62 -8.55 5.95
N LEU A 59 -13.81 -8.99 4.99
CA LEU A 59 -14.22 -9.83 3.87
C LEU A 59 -14.66 -11.22 4.35
N LEU A 60 -13.85 -11.86 5.20
CA LEU A 60 -14.15 -13.18 5.76
C LEU A 60 -15.40 -13.16 6.65
N ASN A 61 -15.65 -12.04 7.33
CA ASN A 61 -16.86 -11.85 8.13
C ASN A 61 -18.08 -11.39 7.31
N GLY A 62 -17.95 -11.24 5.98
CA GLY A 62 -19.06 -10.83 5.10
C GLY A 62 -19.50 -9.37 5.25
N THR A 63 -18.67 -8.52 5.84
CA THR A 63 -18.97 -7.09 6.12
C THR A 63 -18.41 -6.13 5.07
N THR A 64 -17.60 -6.63 4.13
CA THR A 64 -17.15 -5.87 2.96
C THR A 64 -17.16 -6.76 1.73
N HIS A 65 -17.35 -6.16 0.55
CA HIS A 65 -17.32 -6.90 -0.71
C HIS A 65 -15.90 -7.11 -1.21
N ILE A 66 -15.03 -6.11 -1.02
CA ILE A 66 -13.64 -6.13 -1.51
C ILE A 66 -12.68 -5.78 -0.37
N ALA A 67 -11.68 -6.63 -0.16
CA ALA A 67 -10.57 -6.33 0.73
C ALA A 67 -9.34 -5.84 -0.07
N ASN A 68 -8.94 -4.59 0.11
CA ASN A 68 -7.65 -4.11 -0.40
C ASN A 68 -6.52 -4.58 0.52
N SER A 69 -5.43 -5.08 -0.07
CA SER A 69 -4.28 -5.52 0.69
C SER A 69 -2.97 -5.23 -0.03
N SER A 70 -1.99 -4.79 0.75
CA SER A 70 -0.62 -4.60 0.27
C SER A 70 0.30 -5.76 0.69
N ARG A 71 -0.27 -6.95 0.85
CA ARG A 71 0.40 -8.24 1.06
C ARG A 71 -0.56 -9.36 0.66
N GLU A 72 -0.03 -10.55 0.46
CA GLU A 72 -0.85 -11.74 0.30
C GLU A 72 -1.63 -12.08 1.57
N LEU A 73 -2.62 -12.95 1.44
CA LEU A 73 -3.28 -13.55 2.60
C LEU A 73 -2.25 -14.39 3.36
N LYS A 74 -2.29 -14.28 4.69
CA LYS A 74 -1.46 -15.11 5.57
C LYS A 74 -2.03 -16.53 5.62
N ASP A 75 -1.21 -17.52 5.92
CA ASP A 75 -1.65 -18.92 6.09
C ASP A 75 -2.85 -19.03 7.05
N ILE A 76 -2.80 -18.31 8.17
CA ILE A 76 -3.91 -18.29 9.14
C ILE A 76 -5.20 -17.67 8.58
N GLU A 77 -5.09 -16.73 7.64
CA GLU A 77 -6.23 -16.12 6.97
C GLU A 77 -6.81 -17.07 5.91
N TYR A 78 -5.95 -17.83 5.20
CA TYR A 78 -6.37 -18.92 4.30
C TYR A 78 -7.10 -20.03 5.07
N GLU A 79 -6.54 -20.51 6.18
CA GLU A 79 -7.17 -21.54 6.99
C GLU A 79 -8.50 -21.06 7.59
N LYS A 80 -8.58 -19.79 8.01
CA LYS A 80 -9.85 -19.19 8.43
C LYS A 80 -10.86 -19.10 7.28
N ALA A 81 -10.44 -18.72 6.08
CA ALA A 81 -11.33 -18.69 4.92
C ALA A 81 -11.88 -20.09 4.61
N LYS A 82 -11.00 -21.09 4.62
CA LYS A 82 -11.34 -22.50 4.39
C LYS A 82 -12.32 -23.04 5.44
N SER A 83 -12.14 -22.72 6.73
CA SER A 83 -13.07 -23.14 7.79
C SER A 83 -14.46 -22.49 7.67
N LEU A 84 -14.55 -21.34 7.00
CA LEU A 84 -15.80 -20.66 6.66
C LEU A 84 -16.38 -21.13 5.31
N GLY A 85 -15.73 -22.07 4.61
CA GLY A 85 -16.14 -22.50 3.26
C GLY A 85 -15.96 -21.42 2.19
N ILE A 86 -15.11 -20.42 2.44
CA ILE A 86 -14.81 -19.32 1.54
C ILE A 86 -13.49 -19.63 0.82
N THR A 87 -13.49 -19.52 -0.50
CA THR A 87 -12.26 -19.48 -1.31
C THR A 87 -12.10 -18.07 -1.87
N PRO A 88 -11.28 -17.20 -1.24
CA PRO A 88 -11.14 -15.83 -1.72
C PRO A 88 -10.55 -15.79 -3.12
N LYS A 89 -11.17 -15.04 -4.03
CA LYS A 89 -10.56 -14.69 -5.31
C LYS A 89 -9.54 -13.59 -5.11
N VAL A 90 -8.38 -13.75 -5.73
CA VAL A 90 -7.25 -12.84 -5.64
C VAL A 90 -7.07 -12.11 -6.97
N TYR A 91 -6.97 -10.79 -6.90
CA TYR A 91 -6.63 -9.94 -8.04
C TYR A 91 -5.38 -9.14 -7.71
N ASN A 92 -4.32 -9.31 -8.49
CA ASN A 92 -3.22 -8.35 -8.51
C ASN A 92 -3.74 -7.13 -9.29
N VAL A 93 -3.61 -5.93 -8.73
CA VAL A 93 -4.22 -4.71 -9.32
C VAL A 93 -3.22 -3.61 -9.62
N ALA A 94 -2.05 -3.65 -8.99
CA ALA A 94 -0.92 -2.74 -9.21
C ALA A 94 0.35 -3.34 -8.59
N LEU A 95 1.51 -2.73 -8.83
CA LEU A 95 2.68 -2.85 -7.97
C LEU A 95 2.91 -1.58 -7.15
N ASP A 96 3.66 -1.73 -6.07
CA ASP A 96 4.08 -0.68 -5.15
C ASP A 96 5.57 -0.85 -4.84
N GLY A 97 6.27 0.26 -4.66
CA GLY A 97 7.61 0.29 -4.07
C GLY A 97 7.53 0.92 -2.68
N LEU A 98 8.10 0.28 -1.67
CA LEU A 98 8.18 0.90 -0.35
C LEU A 98 9.39 1.84 -0.34
N ALA A 99 9.13 3.14 -0.24
CA ALA A 99 10.15 4.14 -0.03
C ALA A 99 10.51 4.21 1.46
N VAL A 100 11.80 4.42 1.73
CA VAL A 100 12.29 4.86 3.04
C VAL A 100 12.42 6.38 2.98
N ILE A 101 11.84 7.06 3.96
CA ILE A 101 11.80 8.53 4.01
C ILE A 101 12.48 9.05 5.27
N VAL A 102 13.11 10.22 5.12
CA VAL A 102 13.71 11.01 6.19
C VAL A 102 13.31 12.47 6.03
N HIS A 103 13.56 13.30 7.04
CA HIS A 103 13.39 14.74 6.92
C HIS A 103 14.33 15.33 5.85
N THR A 104 13.93 16.42 5.19
CA THR A 104 14.71 17.09 4.13
C THR A 104 16.11 17.51 4.58
N ASP A 105 16.26 17.98 5.81
CA ASP A 105 17.55 18.37 6.42
C ASP A 105 18.50 17.20 6.70
N ASN A 106 18.02 15.95 6.68
CA ASN A 106 18.88 14.79 6.94
C ASN A 106 19.88 14.64 5.78
N LYS A 107 21.17 14.42 6.07
CA LYS A 107 22.22 14.36 5.03
C LYS A 107 22.33 13.00 4.31
N ILE A 108 21.71 11.95 4.83
CA ILE A 108 21.71 10.63 4.20
C ILE A 108 20.96 10.67 2.87
N ASN A 109 21.56 10.14 1.80
CA ASN A 109 20.94 10.08 0.48
C ASN A 109 20.73 8.64 -0.02
N GLU A 110 21.53 7.70 0.47
CA GLU A 110 21.42 6.28 0.15
C GLU A 110 21.63 5.43 1.41
N LEU A 111 20.97 4.28 1.46
CA LEU A 111 21.17 3.25 2.47
C LEU A 111 21.16 1.87 1.82
N THR A 112 21.93 0.93 2.36
CA THR A 112 21.76 -0.49 2.02
C THR A 112 20.54 -1.07 2.73
N LEU A 113 19.97 -2.15 2.20
CA LEU A 113 18.94 -2.93 2.90
C LEU A 113 19.40 -3.37 4.30
N GLU A 114 20.68 -3.73 4.44
CA GLU A 114 21.26 -4.08 5.72
C GLU A 114 21.22 -2.92 6.72
N GLN A 115 21.59 -1.71 6.30
CA GLN A 115 21.51 -0.51 7.15
C GLN A 115 20.07 -0.18 7.51
N ILE A 116 19.13 -0.29 6.56
CA ILE A 116 17.70 -0.07 6.81
C ILE A 116 17.20 -1.06 7.87
N LYS A 117 17.50 -2.36 7.72
CA LYS A 117 17.20 -3.39 8.71
C LYS A 117 17.79 -3.04 10.08
N ASP A 118 19.06 -2.65 10.14
CA ASP A 118 19.75 -2.37 11.40
C ASP A 118 19.19 -1.12 12.09
N ILE A 119 18.74 -0.12 11.33
CA ILE A 119 18.01 1.06 11.84
C ILE A 119 16.68 0.61 12.46
N PHE A 120 15.83 -0.10 11.72
CA PHE A 120 14.49 -0.47 12.19
C PHE A 120 14.46 -1.58 13.24
N THR A 121 15.56 -2.32 13.42
CA THR A 121 15.75 -3.26 14.55
C THR A 121 16.45 -2.64 15.75
N GLY A 122 16.87 -1.37 15.65
CA GLY A 122 17.49 -0.62 16.75
C GLY A 122 18.96 -0.95 17.00
N LYS A 123 19.63 -1.65 16.08
CA LYS A 123 21.09 -1.85 16.11
C LYS A 123 21.83 -0.56 15.75
N VAL A 124 21.28 0.19 14.79
CA VAL A 124 21.69 1.55 14.47
C VAL A 124 20.69 2.51 15.11
N THR A 125 21.19 3.37 15.99
CA THR A 125 20.36 4.31 16.78
C THR A 125 20.76 5.77 16.58
N ASN A 126 21.83 6.01 15.81
CA ASN A 126 22.33 7.35 15.50
C ASN A 126 22.77 7.43 14.03
N TRP A 127 22.43 8.54 13.37
CA TRP A 127 22.71 8.74 11.95
C TRP A 127 24.20 8.70 11.61
N LYS A 128 25.11 9.04 12.55
CA LYS A 128 26.56 8.94 12.34
C LYS A 128 27.04 7.53 12.03
N GLN A 129 26.33 6.50 12.50
CA GLN A 129 26.68 5.09 12.26
C GLN A 129 26.48 4.68 10.80
N VAL A 130 25.76 5.49 10.01
CA VAL A 130 25.51 5.29 8.58
C VAL A 130 25.98 6.47 7.73
N GLY A 131 26.87 7.31 8.27
CA GLY A 131 27.50 8.42 7.55
C GLY A 131 26.77 9.76 7.62
N GLY A 132 25.79 9.90 8.53
CA GLY A 132 25.07 11.15 8.77
C GLY A 132 25.67 11.96 9.92
N ASP A 133 24.90 12.94 10.40
CA ASP A 133 25.29 13.77 11.54
C ASP A 133 25.17 12.99 12.88
N ASP A 134 25.85 13.48 13.92
CA ASP A 134 25.76 12.91 15.28
C ASP A 134 24.43 13.28 15.96
N ILE A 135 23.35 12.64 15.48
CA ILE A 135 21.98 12.89 15.90
C ILE A 135 21.29 11.53 16.08
N PRO A 136 20.57 11.31 17.19
CA PRO A 136 19.82 10.06 17.41
C PRO A 136 18.72 9.89 16.35
N ILE A 137 18.33 8.65 16.08
CA ILE A 137 17.27 8.31 15.12
C ILE A 137 15.92 8.19 15.83
N THR A 138 14.89 8.85 15.31
CA THR A 138 13.50 8.58 15.68
C THR A 138 12.88 7.63 14.67
N LEU A 139 12.38 6.49 15.14
CA LEU A 139 11.75 5.48 14.28
C LEU A 139 10.24 5.66 14.26
N TYR A 140 9.67 5.77 13.05
CA TYR A 140 8.22 5.74 12.83
C TYR A 140 7.84 4.49 12.03
N GLY A 141 6.82 3.77 12.50
CA GLY A 141 6.36 2.53 11.89
C GLY A 141 4.83 2.46 11.82
N ARG A 142 4.35 1.47 11.06
CA ARG A 142 2.92 1.21 10.88
C ARG A 142 2.36 0.33 12.01
N GLU A 143 1.06 0.44 12.24
CA GLU A 143 0.27 -0.48 13.04
C GLU A 143 0.29 -1.92 12.49
N ASN A 144 0.16 -2.92 13.35
CA ASN A 144 0.29 -4.34 12.97
C ASN A 144 -0.81 -4.85 12.02
N SER A 145 -1.93 -4.15 11.88
CA SER A 145 -2.96 -4.45 10.89
C SER A 145 -2.54 -4.09 9.46
N SER A 146 -1.47 -3.30 9.30
CA SER A 146 -0.94 -2.83 8.03
C SER A 146 -0.25 -3.95 7.25
N GLY A 147 -0.57 -4.10 5.96
CA GLY A 147 0.20 -4.98 5.08
C GLY A 147 1.61 -4.47 4.82
N THR A 148 1.85 -3.15 4.95
CA THR A 148 3.19 -2.55 4.86
C THR A 148 4.04 -2.90 6.07
N TYR A 149 3.44 -2.93 7.27
CA TYR A 149 4.12 -3.43 8.47
C TYR A 149 4.62 -4.87 8.27
N GLU A 150 3.72 -5.75 7.83
CA GLU A 150 4.04 -7.18 7.66
C GLU A 150 5.07 -7.38 6.55
N PHE A 151 4.84 -6.77 5.39
CA PHE A 151 5.75 -6.89 4.25
C PHE A 151 7.16 -6.41 4.60
N PHE A 152 7.29 -5.24 5.25
CA PHE A 152 8.59 -4.70 5.65
C PHE A 152 9.26 -5.56 6.72
N LYS A 153 8.49 -6.12 7.67
CA LYS A 153 8.98 -7.06 8.68
C LYS A 153 9.58 -8.30 8.01
N GLU A 154 8.84 -8.92 7.10
CA GLU A 154 9.25 -10.16 6.43
C GLU A 154 10.42 -9.95 5.45
N HIS A 155 10.38 -8.88 4.64
CA HIS A 155 11.28 -8.73 3.49
C HIS A 155 12.47 -7.81 3.75
N VAL A 156 12.37 -6.90 4.72
CA VAL A 156 13.46 -5.97 5.06
C VAL A 156 14.10 -6.36 6.39
N LEU A 157 13.32 -6.60 7.45
CA LEU A 157 13.92 -7.01 8.73
C LEU A 157 14.38 -8.47 8.69
N GLY A 158 13.58 -9.31 8.03
CA GLY A 158 13.87 -10.72 7.80
C GLY A 158 13.97 -11.56 9.08
N LYS A 159 14.40 -12.81 8.90
CA LYS A 159 14.59 -13.78 9.97
C LYS A 159 16.01 -13.74 10.52
N ASP A 160 16.14 -14.00 11.82
CA ASP A 160 17.42 -14.14 12.48
C ASP A 160 18.15 -15.44 12.14
N GLU A 161 19.37 -15.57 12.65
CA GLU A 161 20.23 -16.74 12.44
C GLU A 161 19.58 -18.06 12.91
N ASN A 162 18.58 -17.99 13.79
CA ASN A 162 17.80 -19.13 14.25
C ASN A 162 16.49 -19.31 13.46
N GLY A 163 16.29 -18.54 12.40
CA GLY A 163 15.07 -18.56 11.58
C GLY A 163 13.87 -17.87 12.21
N LYS A 164 14.03 -17.16 13.34
CA LYS A 164 12.95 -16.42 13.99
C LYS A 164 12.75 -15.07 13.33
N GLN A 165 11.51 -14.71 13.04
CA GLN A 165 11.18 -13.41 12.46
C GLN A 165 11.63 -12.28 13.40
N ARG A 166 12.45 -11.34 12.91
CA ARG A 166 12.84 -10.15 13.69
C ARG A 166 11.65 -9.23 13.89
N ASP A 167 11.68 -8.52 15.01
CA ASP A 167 10.73 -7.45 15.28
C ASP A 167 11.36 -6.07 15.13
N TYR A 168 10.49 -5.08 15.03
CA TYR A 168 10.89 -3.67 15.08
C TYR A 168 11.50 -3.34 16.44
N ALA A 169 12.35 -2.32 16.47
CA ALA A 169 12.87 -1.77 17.72
C ALA A 169 11.71 -1.35 18.63
N THR A 170 11.82 -1.62 19.93
CA THR A 170 10.80 -1.25 20.93
C THR A 170 10.57 0.25 21.04
N SER A 171 11.52 1.06 20.57
CA SER A 171 11.43 2.52 20.48
C SER A 171 10.62 3.02 19.27
N THR A 172 10.15 2.14 18.39
CA THR A 172 9.39 2.53 17.18
C THR A 172 8.05 3.15 17.56
N GLN A 173 7.82 4.39 17.11
CA GLN A 173 6.55 5.07 17.27
C GLN A 173 5.55 4.55 16.22
N VAL A 174 4.48 3.91 16.68
CA VAL A 174 3.45 3.32 15.82
C VAL A 174 2.42 4.37 15.45
N LEU A 175 2.25 4.62 14.15
CA LEU A 175 1.27 5.54 13.59
C LEU A 175 0.25 4.81 12.73
N GLN A 176 -0.98 5.33 12.69
CA GLN A 176 -2.07 4.78 11.89
C GLN A 176 -2.07 5.38 10.48
N GLY A 177 -2.12 4.51 9.47
CA GLY A 177 -2.16 4.93 8.07
C GLY A 177 -0.81 5.41 7.51
N THR A 178 -0.71 5.44 6.17
CA THR A 178 0.55 5.79 5.47
C THR A 178 0.84 7.29 5.52
N ALA A 179 -0.19 8.15 5.44
CA ALA A 179 -0.02 9.60 5.42
C ALA A 179 0.62 10.15 6.70
N ALA A 180 0.23 9.60 7.87
CA ALA A 180 0.73 10.02 9.18
C ALA A 180 2.26 9.85 9.31
N LEU A 181 2.85 8.85 8.63
CA LEU A 181 4.30 8.68 8.61
C LEU A 181 5.02 9.83 7.91
N GLY A 182 4.50 10.27 6.76
CA GLY A 182 5.06 11.42 6.04
C GLY A 182 4.93 12.71 6.86
N GLU A 183 3.79 12.91 7.52
CA GLU A 183 3.56 14.07 8.40
C GLU A 183 4.48 14.10 9.61
N ALA A 184 4.75 12.94 10.22
CA ALA A 184 5.65 12.84 11.36
C ALA A 184 7.10 13.12 10.96
N VAL A 185 7.56 12.50 9.87
CA VAL A 185 8.93 12.71 9.36
C VAL A 185 9.15 14.15 8.90
N ALA A 186 8.15 14.80 8.31
CA ALA A 186 8.24 16.21 7.92
C ALA A 186 8.40 17.19 9.11
N ARG A 187 8.10 16.75 10.35
CA ARG A 187 8.20 17.57 11.57
C ARG A 187 9.35 17.18 12.48
N ASP A 188 10.04 16.08 12.18
CA ASP A 188 11.14 15.57 12.98
C ASP A 188 12.40 15.41 12.12
N THR A 189 13.37 16.31 12.31
CA THR A 189 14.66 16.31 11.59
C THR A 189 15.48 15.03 11.80
N LYS A 190 15.11 14.23 12.81
CA LYS A 190 15.73 12.96 13.19
C LYS A 190 14.98 11.73 12.68
N GLY A 191 13.78 11.93 12.14
CA GLY A 191 12.81 10.90 11.82
C GLY A 191 13.18 10.06 10.61
N VAL A 192 12.84 8.78 10.68
CA VAL A 192 12.81 7.86 9.54
C VAL A 192 11.54 7.02 9.56
N ALA A 193 10.95 6.80 8.39
CA ALA A 193 9.79 5.94 8.19
C ALA A 193 9.87 5.17 6.86
N TYR A 194 8.93 4.25 6.64
CA TYR A 194 8.76 3.53 5.39
C TYR A 194 7.28 3.50 4.96
N GLY A 195 7.01 3.45 3.66
CA GLY A 195 5.63 3.44 3.16
C GLY A 195 5.56 3.35 1.63
N GLY A 196 4.37 3.11 1.10
CA GLY A 196 4.16 3.04 -0.35
C GLY A 196 4.56 4.35 -1.02
N VAL A 197 5.38 4.26 -2.06
CA VAL A 197 6.09 5.41 -2.65
C VAL A 197 5.13 6.48 -3.19
N GLY A 198 3.94 6.09 -3.66
CA GLY A 198 2.94 7.04 -4.15
C GLY A 198 2.46 8.07 -3.11
N TYR A 199 2.57 7.77 -1.80
CA TYR A 199 2.28 8.75 -0.74
C TYR A 199 3.35 9.83 -0.58
N PHE A 200 4.56 9.56 -1.06
CA PHE A 200 5.75 10.35 -0.76
C PHE A 200 6.37 11.00 -1.99
N ALA A 201 6.17 10.41 -3.19
CA ALA A 201 6.82 10.83 -4.42
C ALA A 201 6.68 12.34 -4.70
N GLN A 202 5.51 12.91 -4.45
CA GLN A 202 5.18 14.32 -4.71
C GLN A 202 5.42 15.24 -3.51
N ARG A 203 5.84 14.73 -2.36
CA ARG A 203 6.09 15.55 -1.16
C ARG A 203 7.44 16.26 -1.26
N THR A 204 7.46 17.52 -0.83
CA THR A 204 8.66 18.37 -0.80
C THR A 204 9.20 18.64 0.59
N ASP A 205 8.48 18.21 1.62
CA ASP A 205 8.79 18.39 3.06
C ASP A 205 9.43 17.14 3.68
N ILE A 206 9.65 16.10 2.88
CA ILE A 206 10.41 14.90 3.22
C ILE A 206 11.35 14.55 2.07
N LYS A 207 12.33 13.70 2.35
CA LYS A 207 13.27 13.17 1.37
C LYS A 207 13.18 11.65 1.31
N ILE A 208 13.08 11.12 0.10
CA ILE A 208 13.15 9.68 -0.18
C ILE A 208 14.63 9.26 -0.31
N ILE A 209 15.00 8.18 0.36
CA ILE A 209 16.33 7.60 0.33
C ILE A 209 16.44 6.59 -0.82
N ALA A 210 17.55 6.64 -1.57
CA ALA A 210 17.89 5.59 -2.53
C ALA A 210 18.30 4.30 -1.80
N VAL A 211 17.87 3.16 -2.31
CA VAL A 211 18.15 1.86 -1.67
C VAL A 211 19.16 1.08 -2.50
N LYS A 212 20.17 0.56 -1.81
CA LYS A 212 21.12 -0.41 -2.36
C LYS A 212 20.74 -1.79 -1.86
N LYS A 213 20.70 -2.77 -2.76
CA LYS A 213 20.47 -4.18 -2.39
C LYS A 213 21.53 -4.68 -1.40
N ASP A 214 22.79 -4.33 -1.64
CA ASP A 214 23.94 -4.61 -0.80
C ASP A 214 25.01 -3.51 -0.97
N LYS A 215 26.17 -3.66 -0.31
CA LYS A 215 27.25 -2.65 -0.33
C LYS A 215 27.84 -2.42 -1.74
N GLY A 216 27.82 -3.42 -2.62
CA GLY A 216 28.40 -3.35 -3.97
C GLY A 216 27.39 -2.94 -5.05
N SER A 217 26.10 -2.96 -4.74
CA SER A 217 25.03 -2.63 -5.68
C SER A 217 24.88 -1.11 -5.87
N GLN A 218 24.39 -0.71 -7.04
CA GLN A 218 23.98 0.66 -7.32
C GLN A 218 22.78 1.05 -6.43
N ALA A 219 22.75 2.30 -5.98
CA ALA A 219 21.61 2.85 -5.28
C ALA A 219 20.49 3.19 -6.26
N ILE A 220 19.28 2.71 -5.97
CA ILE A 220 18.10 2.90 -6.81
C ILE A 220 17.09 3.77 -6.06
N PHE A 221 16.67 4.87 -6.69
CA PHE A 221 15.57 5.69 -6.21
C PHE A 221 14.23 5.08 -6.65
N PRO A 222 13.29 4.84 -5.72
CA PRO A 222 11.94 4.40 -6.07
C PRO A 222 11.07 5.54 -6.61
N ALA A 223 11.48 6.80 -6.37
CA ALA A 223 10.90 8.00 -6.95
C ALA A 223 11.94 9.11 -7.05
N HIS A 224 11.81 9.97 -8.05
CA HIS A 224 12.67 11.13 -8.28
C HIS A 224 11.87 12.27 -8.92
N ASN A 225 12.14 13.52 -8.51
CA ASN A 225 11.49 14.73 -9.03
C ASN A 225 9.96 14.66 -9.08
N GLY A 226 9.31 14.25 -7.99
CA GLY A 226 7.86 14.22 -7.93
C GLY A 226 7.21 12.97 -8.53
N LYS A 227 7.98 12.04 -9.10
CA LYS A 227 7.46 10.91 -9.88
C LYS A 227 8.03 9.58 -9.44
N VAL A 228 7.21 8.55 -9.44
CA VAL A 228 7.65 7.17 -9.19
C VAL A 228 8.51 6.65 -10.33
N ASN A 229 9.58 5.95 -9.98
CA ASN A 229 10.45 5.27 -10.92
C ASN A 229 9.83 3.92 -11.30
N TYR A 230 8.78 3.97 -12.12
CA TYR A 230 8.01 2.79 -12.52
C TYR A 230 8.88 1.69 -13.10
N ASN A 231 9.83 2.03 -13.98
CA ASN A 231 10.69 1.05 -14.64
C ASN A 231 11.56 0.27 -13.65
N ALA A 232 12.18 0.96 -12.68
CA ALA A 232 13.03 0.29 -11.70
C ALA A 232 12.24 -0.68 -10.81
N ILE A 233 11.00 -0.34 -10.47
CA ILE A 233 10.14 -1.21 -9.67
C ILE A 233 9.61 -2.37 -10.52
N TRP A 234 9.16 -2.09 -11.74
CA TRP A 234 8.59 -3.07 -12.65
C TRP A 234 9.62 -4.12 -13.10
N ASN A 235 10.84 -3.70 -13.42
CA ASN A 235 11.92 -4.62 -13.83
C ASN A 235 12.57 -5.37 -12.65
N GLY A 236 12.20 -5.05 -11.41
CA GLY A 236 12.77 -5.67 -10.20
C GLY A 236 14.13 -5.10 -9.78
N ASP A 237 14.57 -3.98 -10.36
CA ASP A 237 15.82 -3.29 -9.97
C ASP A 237 15.72 -2.71 -8.54
N TYR A 238 14.54 -2.20 -8.16
CA TYR A 238 14.28 -1.72 -6.80
C TYR A 238 13.87 -2.87 -5.87
N SER A 239 14.67 -3.09 -4.83
CA SER A 239 14.62 -4.31 -4.02
C SER A 239 13.48 -4.39 -2.98
N ILE A 240 12.71 -3.32 -2.77
CA ILE A 240 11.59 -3.30 -1.81
C ILE A 240 10.28 -3.02 -2.55
N SER A 241 9.89 -3.95 -3.41
CA SER A 241 8.70 -3.86 -4.24
C SER A 241 7.76 -5.04 -4.03
N ARG A 242 6.47 -4.85 -4.33
CA ARG A 242 5.42 -5.87 -4.14
C ARG A 242 4.25 -5.64 -5.06
N TYR A 243 3.44 -6.69 -5.23
CA TYR A 243 2.08 -6.52 -5.75
C TYR A 243 1.16 -5.91 -4.69
N LEU A 244 0.15 -5.22 -5.19
CA LEU A 244 -1.04 -4.80 -4.46
C LEU A 244 -2.21 -5.67 -4.90
N TYR A 245 -3.02 -6.08 -3.92
CA TYR A 245 -4.03 -7.10 -4.07
C TYR A 245 -5.41 -6.55 -3.73
N CYS A 246 -6.40 -7.03 -4.45
CA CYS A 246 -7.79 -6.99 -4.02
C CYS A 246 -8.30 -8.42 -3.85
N PHE A 247 -8.94 -8.69 -2.72
CA PHE A 247 -9.61 -9.96 -2.45
C PHE A 247 -11.12 -9.79 -2.46
N THR A 248 -11.84 -10.80 -2.93
CA THR A 248 -13.30 -10.90 -2.86
C THR A 248 -13.71 -12.35 -2.56
N GLN A 249 -14.98 -12.58 -2.24
CA GLN A 249 -15.51 -13.94 -2.13
C GLN A 249 -15.44 -14.69 -3.47
N ASP A 250 -15.54 -16.02 -3.47
CA ASP A 250 -15.47 -16.86 -4.68
C ASP A 250 -16.49 -16.45 -5.76
N LYS A 251 -17.70 -16.08 -5.34
CA LYS A 251 -18.79 -15.70 -6.25
C LYS A 251 -19.22 -14.26 -5.99
N PRO A 252 -18.44 -13.26 -6.44
CA PRO A 252 -18.84 -11.85 -6.32
C PRO A 252 -20.08 -11.56 -7.18
N SER A 253 -20.83 -10.53 -6.80
CA SER A 253 -21.96 -10.03 -7.60
C SER A 253 -21.48 -9.55 -8.97
N LYS A 254 -22.43 -9.34 -9.89
CA LYS A 254 -22.14 -8.75 -11.20
C LYS A 254 -21.44 -7.38 -11.06
N ASP A 255 -21.94 -6.52 -10.19
CA ASP A 255 -21.39 -5.16 -10.01
C ASP A 255 -19.95 -5.20 -9.46
N VAL A 256 -19.64 -6.13 -8.56
CA VAL A 256 -18.27 -6.33 -8.05
C VAL A 256 -17.34 -6.84 -9.16
N ASN A 257 -17.79 -7.80 -9.98
CA ASN A 257 -17.01 -8.26 -11.13
C ASN A 257 -16.77 -7.15 -12.16
N ASP A 258 -17.79 -6.36 -12.47
CA ASP A 258 -17.67 -5.25 -13.43
C ASP A 258 -16.70 -4.17 -12.92
N PHE A 259 -16.70 -3.90 -11.60
CA PHE A 259 -15.72 -3.01 -11.01
C PHE A 259 -14.29 -3.58 -11.09
N PHE A 260 -14.09 -4.89 -10.89
CA PHE A 260 -12.78 -5.52 -11.14
C PHE A 260 -12.35 -5.44 -12.60
N ASN A 261 -13.27 -5.66 -13.54
CA ASN A 261 -12.99 -5.51 -14.97
C ASN A 261 -12.54 -4.08 -15.30
N PHE A 262 -13.17 -3.07 -14.68
CA PHE A 262 -12.72 -1.69 -14.80
C PHE A 262 -11.32 -1.48 -14.21
N ILE A 263 -11.06 -1.93 -12.98
CA ILE A 263 -9.74 -1.78 -12.33
C ILE A 263 -8.61 -2.36 -13.19
N LEU A 264 -8.86 -3.51 -13.84
CA LEU A 264 -7.91 -4.22 -14.68
C LEU A 264 -7.91 -3.75 -16.15
N SER A 265 -8.85 -2.88 -16.54
CA SER A 265 -8.91 -2.31 -17.88
C SER A 265 -7.77 -1.31 -18.11
N GLU A 266 -7.55 -0.93 -19.37
CA GLU A 266 -6.61 0.14 -19.72
C GLU A 266 -6.92 1.45 -18.97
N GLU A 267 -8.19 1.79 -18.79
CA GLU A 267 -8.60 3.00 -18.07
C GLU A 267 -8.29 2.90 -16.57
N GLY A 268 -8.59 1.76 -15.94
CA GLY A 268 -8.26 1.51 -14.54
C GLY A 268 -6.75 1.52 -14.28
N GLN A 269 -5.96 0.95 -15.19
CA GLN A 269 -4.50 0.93 -15.09
C GLN A 269 -3.86 2.29 -15.42
N LYS A 270 -4.48 3.15 -16.24
CA LYS A 270 -4.06 4.55 -16.37
C LYS A 270 -4.17 5.31 -15.06
N LEU A 271 -5.23 5.05 -14.28
CA LEU A 271 -5.40 5.66 -12.95
C LEU A 271 -4.32 5.19 -11.96
N VAL A 272 -3.84 3.95 -12.07
CA VAL A 272 -2.71 3.45 -11.26
C VAL A 272 -1.48 4.34 -11.45
N LEU A 273 -1.11 4.59 -12.70
CA LEU A 273 0.01 5.48 -13.03
C LEU A 273 -0.21 6.89 -12.50
N GLN A 274 -1.38 7.49 -12.76
CA GLN A 274 -1.72 8.85 -12.31
C GLN A 274 -1.64 9.03 -10.79
N MET A 275 -1.94 7.98 -10.04
CA MET A 275 -1.88 7.99 -8.58
C MET A 275 -0.49 7.65 -8.03
N GLU A 276 0.54 7.63 -8.88
CA GLU A 276 1.93 7.30 -8.50
C GLU A 276 2.09 5.85 -8.00
N TYR A 277 1.38 4.91 -8.62
CA TYR A 277 1.56 3.46 -8.47
C TYR A 277 1.97 2.83 -9.79
N ILE A 278 2.50 1.62 -9.74
CA ILE A 278 3.04 0.95 -10.91
C ILE A 278 1.94 0.08 -11.53
N PRO A 279 1.55 0.31 -12.80
CA PRO A 279 0.56 -0.54 -13.47
C PRO A 279 1.07 -1.97 -13.62
N LEU A 280 0.16 -2.93 -13.76
CA LEU A 280 0.53 -4.32 -13.98
C LEU A 280 1.33 -4.48 -15.28
N PRO A 281 2.26 -5.45 -15.36
CA PRO A 281 2.89 -5.80 -16.61
C PRO A 281 1.83 -6.13 -17.66
N ASN A 282 1.97 -5.61 -18.88
CA ASN A 282 1.15 -6.08 -20.00
C ASN A 282 1.25 -7.60 -20.02
N LYS A 283 0.10 -8.30 -20.00
CA LYS A 283 0.09 -9.74 -20.29
C LYS A 283 0.65 -9.89 -21.70
N THR A 284 1.88 -10.36 -21.83
CA THR A 284 2.34 -10.96 -23.08
C THR A 284 1.45 -12.17 -23.30
N ASN A 285 0.49 -12.04 -24.21
CA ASN A 285 -0.28 -13.16 -24.74
C ASN A 285 0.66 -14.22 -25.33
#